data_AF-H8ZWX8-F1
#
_entry.id   AF-H8ZWX8-F1
#
_cell.length_a   1.000
_cell.length_b   1.000
_cell.length_c   1.000
_cell.angle_alpha   90.00
_cell.angle_beta   90.00
_cell.angle_gamma   90.00
#
_symmetry.space_group_name_H-M   'P 1'
#
loop_
_entity.id
_entity.type
_entity.pdbx_description
1 polymer ?
#
loop_
_entity_poly.entity_id
_entity_poly.type
_entity_poly.pdbx_seq_one_letter_code
_entity_poly.pdbx_strand_id
1 'polypeptide(L)' 'GAFGNMCRGGRMFAPTKIWRKWHRKVNTTQRRLAVSSALAASALPSLVLARGHSIARVPEIPLVVEDAVQGVTKTSA' A
#
# COMPACT_ATOMS: atom_id res chain seq x y z
N GLY A 1 14.49 -38.03 -21.20
CA GLY A 1 13.05 -37.92 -21.53
C GLY A 1 12.72 -36.48 -21.84
N ALA A 2 11.93 -36.23 -22.89
CA ALA A 2 11.55 -34.88 -23.34
C ALA A 2 10.03 -34.68 -23.26
N PHE A 3 9.57 -33.42 -23.25
CA PHE A 3 8.16 -32.98 -23.32
C PHE A 3 7.25 -33.13 -22.07
N GLY A 4 7.75 -33.69 -20.97
CA GLY A 4 7.06 -33.71 -19.67
C GLY A 4 7.43 -32.54 -18.76
N ASN A 5 6.52 -32.09 -17.90
CA ASN A 5 6.76 -31.02 -16.93
C ASN A 5 7.70 -31.43 -15.77
N MET A 6 7.82 -32.73 -15.52
CA MET A 6 8.78 -33.32 -14.59
C MET A 6 10.18 -33.50 -15.20
N CYS A 7 10.33 -33.35 -16.53
CA CYS A 7 11.60 -33.54 -17.22
C CYS A 7 12.44 -32.25 -17.17
N ARG A 8 13.74 -32.36 -16.88
CA ARG A 8 14.70 -31.25 -17.02
C ARG A 8 14.74 -30.79 -18.49
N GLY A 9 14.51 -29.49 -18.73
CA GLY A 9 14.39 -28.92 -20.09
C GLY A 9 13.01 -29.13 -20.75
N GLY A 10 12.03 -29.68 -20.04
CA GLY A 10 10.64 -29.78 -20.47
C GLY A 10 9.84 -28.49 -20.24
N ARG A 11 8.61 -28.45 -20.77
CA ARG A 11 7.70 -27.30 -20.57
C ARG A 11 7.09 -27.30 -19.18
N MET A 12 6.86 -26.11 -18.61
CA MET A 12 6.12 -25.96 -17.35
C MET A 12 4.65 -26.43 -17.49
N PHE A 13 4.07 -26.92 -16.39
CA PHE A 13 2.61 -27.10 -16.30
C PHE A 13 1.92 -25.73 -16.21
N ALA A 14 0.83 -25.55 -16.98
CA ALA A 14 0.07 -24.30 -17.05
C ALA A 14 0.96 -23.04 -17.19
N PRO A 15 1.74 -22.93 -18.29
CA PRO A 15 2.67 -21.81 -18.46
C PRO A 15 1.90 -20.49 -18.43
N THR A 16 2.51 -19.48 -17.79
CA THR A 16 1.90 -18.16 -17.62
C THR A 16 1.49 -17.56 -18.96
N LYS A 17 0.31 -16.97 -19.00
CA LYS A 17 -0.28 -16.36 -20.20
C LYS A 17 -0.50 -14.88 -20.00
N ILE A 18 -0.31 -14.11 -21.06
CA ILE A 18 -0.52 -12.66 -21.07
C ILE A 18 -1.98 -12.28 -20.79
N TRP A 19 -2.94 -13.10 -21.21
CA TRP A 19 -4.38 -12.84 -21.06
C TRP A 19 -4.97 -13.27 -19.71
N ARG A 20 -4.15 -13.56 -18.70
CA ARG A 20 -4.65 -13.70 -17.32
C ARG A 20 -5.35 -12.40 -16.91
N LYS A 21 -6.50 -12.50 -16.24
CA LYS A 21 -7.23 -11.31 -15.78
C LYS A 21 -6.50 -10.66 -14.59
N TRP A 22 -5.56 -9.76 -14.88
CA TRP A 22 -4.75 -9.04 -13.88
C TRP A 22 -5.52 -7.93 -13.18
N HIS A 23 -6.23 -7.11 -13.95
CA HIS A 23 -6.92 -5.93 -13.42
C HIS A 23 -8.27 -6.29 -12.80
N ARG A 24 -8.65 -5.52 -11.77
CA ARG A 24 -9.95 -5.59 -11.10
C ARG A 24 -10.56 -4.20 -11.05
N LYS A 25 -11.78 -4.07 -11.58
CA LYS A 25 -12.58 -2.85 -11.44
C LYS A 25 -13.24 -2.88 -10.06
N VAL A 26 -13.17 -1.76 -9.35
CA VAL A 26 -13.86 -1.53 -8.08
C VAL A 26 -14.73 -0.29 -8.28
N ASN A 27 -15.91 -0.27 -7.67
CA ASN A 27 -16.84 0.85 -7.80
C ASN A 27 -16.24 2.14 -7.24
N THR A 28 -16.49 3.26 -7.90
CA THR A 28 -15.94 4.56 -7.52
C THR A 28 -16.36 4.94 -6.10
N THR A 29 -17.62 4.71 -5.73
CA THR A 29 -18.14 4.99 -4.38
C THR A 29 -17.42 4.17 -3.30
N GLN A 30 -17.17 2.89 -3.55
CA GLN A 30 -16.43 2.02 -2.62
C GLN A 30 -14.98 2.48 -2.45
N ARG A 31 -14.31 2.88 -3.55
CA ARG A 31 -12.94 3.44 -3.46
C ARG A 31 -12.91 4.72 -2.63
N ARG A 32 -13.85 5.64 -2.87
CA ARG A 32 -13.96 6.90 -2.12
C ARG A 32 -14.21 6.64 -0.64
N LEU A 33 -15.12 5.72 -0.32
CA LEU A 33 -15.42 5.33 1.06
C LEU A 33 -14.20 4.72 1.75
N ALA A 34 -13.49 3.79 1.08
CA ALA A 34 -12.28 3.17 1.64
C ALA A 34 -11.19 4.20 1.96
N VAL A 35 -10.99 5.20 1.09
CA VAL A 35 -10.03 6.30 1.34
C VAL A 35 -10.48 7.15 2.53
N SER A 36 -11.76 7.50 2.61
CA SER A 36 -12.30 8.28 3.75
C SER A 36 -12.16 7.53 5.08
N SER A 37 -12.46 6.22 5.10
CA SER A 37 -12.26 5.39 6.29
C SER A 37 -10.79 5.28 6.70
N ALA A 38 -9.87 5.17 5.74
CA ALA A 38 -8.43 5.16 6.02
C ALA A 38 -7.94 6.50 6.60
N LEU A 39 -8.44 7.63 6.08
CA LEU A 39 -8.12 8.95 6.60
C LEU A 39 -8.64 9.12 8.03
N ALA A 40 -9.88 8.71 8.30
CA ALA A 40 -10.44 8.73 9.65
C ALA A 40 -9.62 7.88 10.64
N ALA A 41 -9.13 6.71 10.22
CA ALA A 41 -8.28 5.85 11.05
C ALA A 41 -6.93 6.49 11.40
N SER A 42 -6.37 7.32 10.51
CA SER A 42 -5.10 8.02 10.78
C SER A 42 -5.19 9.07 11.90
N ALA A 43 -6.39 9.57 12.20
CA ALA A 43 -6.63 10.47 13.31
C ALA A 43 -6.71 9.77 14.66
N LEU A 44 -6.72 8.42 14.70
CA LEU A 44 -6.87 7.65 15.93
C LEU A 44 -5.51 7.13 16.43
N PRO A 45 -4.96 7.64 17.55
CA PRO A 45 -3.65 7.22 18.07
C PRO A 45 -3.55 5.72 18.35
N SER A 46 -4.63 5.11 18.83
CA SER A 46 -4.69 3.68 19.15
C SER A 46 -4.46 2.81 17.92
N LEU A 47 -5.05 3.16 16.77
CA LEU A 47 -4.88 2.43 15.51
C LEU A 47 -3.49 2.64 14.91
N VAL A 48 -2.94 3.86 15.03
CA VAL A 48 -1.59 4.18 14.55
C VAL A 48 -0.53 3.42 15.35
N LEU A 49 -0.68 3.35 16.68
CA LEU A 49 0.19 2.58 17.56
C LEU A 49 0.07 1.07 17.28
N ALA A 50 -1.16 0.55 17.17
CA ALA A 50 -1.40 -0.87 16.88
C ALA A 50 -0.85 -1.31 15.51
N ARG A 51 -0.77 -0.39 14.53
CA ARG A 51 -0.12 -0.64 13.24
C ARG A 51 1.40 -0.82 13.36
N GLY A 52 2.01 -0.30 14.42
CA GLY A 52 3.45 -0.41 14.73
C GLY A 52 4.24 0.90 14.65
N HIS A 53 3.60 2.05 14.53
CA HIS A 53 4.30 3.34 14.52
C HIS A 53 4.68 3.78 15.94
N SER A 54 5.93 4.24 16.13
CA SER A 54 6.39 4.78 17.41
C SER A 54 5.99 6.25 17.56
N ILE A 55 4.83 6.48 18.17
CA ILE A 55 4.21 7.82 18.31
C ILE A 55 4.33 8.44 19.70
N ALA A 56 5.11 7.84 20.61
CA ALA A 56 5.17 8.27 22.02
C ALA A 56 5.69 9.70 22.26
N ARG A 57 6.47 10.27 21.32
CA ARG A 57 7.02 11.64 21.42
C ARG A 57 6.29 12.66 20.57
N VAL A 58 5.26 12.24 19.82
CA VAL A 58 4.50 13.13 18.95
C VAL A 58 3.51 13.92 19.83
N PRO A 59 3.43 15.26 19.68
CA PRO A 59 2.60 16.09 20.55
C PRO A 59 1.10 15.81 20.39
N GLU A 60 0.63 15.54 19.17
CA GLU A 60 -0.77 15.23 18.89
C GLU A 60 -0.95 14.44 17.60
N ILE A 61 -2.12 13.81 17.45
CA ILE A 61 -2.57 13.15 16.22
C ILE A 61 -4.01 13.60 15.95
N PRO A 62 -4.31 14.12 14.74
CA PRO A 62 -3.40 14.38 13.62
C PRO A 62 -2.40 15.51 13.91
N LEU A 63 -1.13 15.32 13.55
CA LEU A 63 -0.11 16.37 13.66
C LEU A 63 -0.28 17.36 12.52
N VAL A 64 -0.56 18.64 12.84
CA VAL A 64 -0.69 19.72 11.87
C VAL A 64 0.49 20.69 12.03
N VAL A 65 1.10 21.07 10.91
CA VAL A 65 2.26 21.97 10.85
C VAL A 65 1.97 23.15 9.93
N GLU A 66 2.78 24.21 10.05
CA GLU A 66 2.66 25.41 9.21
C GLU A 66 3.02 25.16 7.74
N ASP A 67 2.47 26.00 6.86
CA ASP A 67 2.67 25.92 5.40
C ASP A 67 4.13 26.17 4.97
N ALA A 68 4.92 26.85 5.81
CA ALA A 68 6.32 27.16 5.53
C ALA A 68 7.18 25.90 5.25
N VAL A 69 6.78 24.75 5.81
CA VAL A 69 7.46 23.45 5.58
C VAL A 69 7.46 23.04 4.10
N GLN A 70 6.48 23.48 3.30
CA GLN A 70 6.43 23.20 1.86
C GLN A 70 7.62 23.79 1.08
N GLY A 71 8.25 24.85 1.61
CA GLY A 71 9.38 25.53 0.98
C GLY A 71 10.76 24.91 1.22
N VAL A 72 10.85 23.82 1.99
CA VAL A 72 12.13 23.16 2.31
C VAL A 72 12.75 22.54 1.05
N THR A 73 13.95 22.99 0.68
CA THR A 73 14.64 22.56 -0.55
C THR A 73 15.77 21.55 -0.32
N LYS A 74 16.22 21.38 0.93
CA LYS A 74 17.32 20.50 1.31
C LYS A 74 16.84 19.49 2.34
N THR A 75 17.23 18.23 2.19
CA THR A 75 16.82 17.14 3.07
C THR A 75 17.36 17.25 4.50
N SER A 76 18.43 18.05 4.70
CA SER A 76 19.01 18.30 6.03
C SER A 76 18.32 19.44 6.80
N ALA A 77 17.49 20.23 6.12
CA ALA A 77 16.76 21.35 6.69
C ALA A 77 15.39 20.89 7.22
#